data_AF-A0A942Y3W1-F1
#
_entry.id   AF-A0A942Y3W1-F1
#
_cell.length_a   1.000
_cell.length_b   1.000
_cell.length_c   1.000
_cell.angle_alpha   90.00
_cell.angle_beta   90.00
_cell.angle_gamma   90.00
#
_symmetry.space_group_name_H-M   'P 1'
#
loop_
_entity.id
_entity.type
_entity.pdbx_description
1 polymer ?
#
loop_
_entity_poly.entity_id
_entity_poly.type
_entity_poly.pdbx_seq_one_letter_code
_entity_poly.pdbx_strand_id
1 'polypeptide(L)'
;MLQFEQDHWEDFPGFYAKVRLSNNQIKELLQQHIEPFSTITIRISQQEKKELTRAEVITKLMEELKRNEIVEMIHHLYLINKRKSNNIPYVKFILKGLISKLK
;
A
#
# COMPACT_ATOMS: atom_id res chain seq x y z
N MET A 1 2.42 -9.08 -16.19
CA MET A 1 2.95 -9.41 -14.85
C MET A 1 4.07 -8.41 -14.57
N LEU A 2 3.99 -7.60 -13.50
CA LEU A 2 5.08 -6.69 -13.12
C LEU A 2 6.26 -7.53 -12.64
N GLN A 3 7.37 -7.51 -13.39
CA GLN A 3 8.60 -8.18 -13.00
C GLN A 3 9.38 -7.25 -12.07
N PHE A 4 9.14 -7.40 -10.75
CA PHE A 4 9.94 -6.76 -9.70
C PHE A 4 11.30 -7.47 -9.48
N GLU A 5 11.62 -8.47 -10.30
CA GLU A 5 12.76 -9.37 -10.12
C GLU A 5 14.08 -8.85 -10.74
N GLN A 6 14.11 -7.61 -11.22
CA GLN A 6 15.36 -6.99 -11.67
C GLN A 6 15.99 -6.19 -10.53
N ASP A 7 17.18 -6.61 -10.13
CA ASP A 7 18.09 -5.94 -9.21
C ASP A 7 18.54 -4.58 -9.78
N HIS A 8 17.66 -3.57 -9.73
CA HIS A 8 17.97 -2.18 -10.07
C HIS A 8 18.28 -1.40 -8.80
N TRP A 9 19.48 -1.60 -8.24
CA TRP A 9 19.91 -0.99 -6.97
C TRP A 9 20.32 0.49 -7.11
N GLU A 10 20.40 1.03 -8.34
CA GLU A 10 21.09 2.29 -8.60
C GLU A 10 20.17 3.51 -8.82
N ASP A 11 18.83 3.35 -8.81
CA ASP A 11 17.92 4.47 -9.16
C ASP A 11 16.57 4.47 -8.38
N PHE A 12 16.61 4.16 -7.07
CA PHE A 12 15.45 4.37 -6.17
C PHE A 12 15.41 5.84 -5.71
N PRO A 13 14.34 6.64 -5.93
CA PRO A 13 12.93 6.33 -6.26
C PRO A 13 12.55 6.45 -7.77
N GLY A 14 13.53 6.74 -8.64
CA GLY A 14 13.33 6.96 -10.07
C GLY A 14 12.75 5.74 -10.82
N PHE A 15 13.05 4.52 -10.35
CA PHE A 15 12.50 3.28 -10.90
C PHE A 15 10.96 3.27 -10.88
N TYR A 16 10.34 3.56 -9.74
CA TYR A 16 8.89 3.52 -9.61
C TYR A 16 8.17 4.61 -10.40
N ALA A 17 8.82 5.75 -10.62
CA ALA A 17 8.28 6.83 -11.45
C ALA A 17 8.15 6.42 -12.93
N LYS A 18 8.98 5.49 -13.41
CA LYS A 18 8.97 4.98 -14.79
C LYS A 18 7.85 3.94 -15.03
N VAL A 19 7.30 3.36 -13.96
CA VAL A 19 6.26 2.31 -14.05
C VAL A 19 4.91 2.91 -14.44
N ARG A 20 4.42 2.56 -15.63
CA ARG A 20 3.14 3.04 -16.17
C ARG A 20 2.00 2.04 -15.91
N LEU A 21 1.28 2.22 -14.80
CA LEU A 21 0.07 1.43 -14.47
C LEU A 21 -1.20 2.30 -14.37
N SER A 22 -2.27 1.96 -15.08
CA SER A 22 -3.55 2.67 -14.93
C SER A 22 -4.09 2.58 -13.49
N ASN A 23 -4.99 3.49 -13.13
CA ASN A 23 -5.61 3.46 -11.79
C ASN A 23 -6.32 2.12 -11.52
N ASN A 24 -6.92 1.51 -12.55
CA ASN A 24 -7.55 0.21 -12.44
C ASN A 24 -6.52 -0.90 -12.17
N GLN A 25 -5.39 -0.88 -12.88
CA GLN A 25 -4.30 -1.84 -12.64
C GLN A 25 -3.72 -1.69 -11.23
N ILE A 26 -3.56 -0.45 -10.75
CA ILE A 26 -3.12 -0.18 -9.37
C ILE A 26 -4.12 -0.74 -8.36
N LYS A 27 -5.41 -0.48 -8.57
CA LYS A 27 -6.49 -0.98 -7.71
C LYS A 27 -6.48 -2.51 -7.65
N GLU A 28 -6.39 -3.17 -8.80
CA GLU A 28 -6.30 -4.63 -8.90
C GLU A 28 -5.08 -5.18 -8.17
N LEU A 29 -3.91 -4.56 -8.33
CA LEU A 29 -2.68 -4.99 -7.65
C LEU A 29 -2.78 -4.83 -6.13
N LEU A 30 -3.37 -3.74 -5.64
CA LEU A 30 -3.65 -3.56 -4.22
C LEU A 30 -4.63 -4.64 -3.72
N GLN A 31 -5.68 -4.96 -4.47
CA GLN A 31 -6.61 -6.04 -4.16
C GLN A 31 -5.96 -7.44 -4.22
N GLN A 32 -4.92 -7.64 -5.03
CA GLN A 32 -4.22 -8.91 -5.12
C GLN A 32 -3.21 -9.08 -3.99
N HIS A 33 -2.50 -8.01 -3.62
CA HIS A 33 -1.37 -8.10 -2.71
C HIS A 33 -1.69 -7.75 -1.26
N ILE A 34 -2.72 -6.96 -0.96
CA ILE A 34 -3.15 -6.75 0.42
C ILE A 34 -3.87 -8.00 0.91
N GLU A 35 -3.47 -8.56 2.05
CA GLU A 35 -4.12 -9.73 2.63
C GLU A 35 -5.65 -9.49 2.80
N PRO A 36 -6.50 -10.52 2.60
CA PRO A 36 -7.93 -10.37 2.80
C PRO A 36 -8.27 -10.06 4.27
N PHE A 37 -9.14 -9.08 4.48
CA PHE A 37 -9.75 -8.77 5.78
C PHE A 37 -11.13 -8.14 5.57
N SER A 38 -12.00 -8.28 6.58
CA SER A 38 -13.28 -7.56 6.63
C SER A 38 -13.05 -6.10 6.96
N THR A 39 -12.44 -5.84 8.12
CA THR A 39 -12.10 -4.50 8.59
C THR A 39 -10.73 -4.46 9.25
N ILE A 40 -10.13 -3.28 9.27
CA ILE A 40 -8.94 -2.97 10.07
C ILE A 40 -9.21 -1.76 10.96
N THR A 41 -8.76 -1.86 12.20
CA THR A 41 -8.77 -0.73 13.12
C THR A 41 -7.40 -0.01 13.11
N ILE A 42 -7.43 1.29 12.88
CA ILE A 42 -6.29 2.21 13.00
C ILE A 42 -6.49 3.04 14.26
N ARG A 43 -5.49 3.04 15.16
CA ARG A 43 -5.48 3.93 16.34
C ARG A 43 -4.81 5.24 15.94
N ILE A 44 -5.58 6.33 15.99
CA ILE A 44 -5.12 7.69 15.66
C ILE A 44 -4.56 8.36 16.92
N SER A 45 -5.26 8.20 18.06
CA SER A 45 -4.83 8.65 19.38
C SER A 45 -5.21 7.60 20.45
N GLN A 46 -5.00 7.90 21.73
CA GLN A 46 -5.44 7.02 22.82
C GLN A 46 -6.97 6.82 22.85
N GLN A 47 -7.74 7.83 22.44
CA GLN A 47 -9.21 7.83 22.49
C GLN A 47 -9.85 7.64 21.12
N GLU A 48 -9.10 7.86 20.04
CA GLU A 48 -9.64 7.85 18.68
C GLU A 48 -9.15 6.65 17.88
N LYS A 49 -10.13 5.89 17.36
CA LYS A 49 -9.91 4.76 16.47
C LYS A 49 -10.76 4.95 15.23
N LYS A 50 -10.22 4.58 14.08
CA LYS A 50 -10.97 4.51 12.83
C LYS A 50 -10.96 3.07 12.34
N GLU A 51 -12.15 2.55 12.10
CA GLU A 51 -12.32 1.27 11.45
C GLU A 51 -12.52 1.50 9.95
N LEU A 52 -11.82 0.71 9.14
CA LEU A 52 -11.85 0.81 7.69
C LEU A 52 -12.07 -0.57 7.09
N THR A 53 -13.02 -0.68 6.18
CA THR A 53 -13.18 -1.82 5.29
C THR A 53 -12.01 -1.88 4.30
N ARG A 54 -11.80 -3.04 3.70
CA ARG A 54 -10.78 -3.23 2.66
C ARG A 54 -10.96 -2.28 1.47
N ALA A 55 -12.20 -2.01 1.08
CA ALA A 55 -12.51 -1.06 0.02
C ALA A 55 -12.09 0.37 0.38
N GLU A 56 -12.44 0.83 1.59
CA GLU A 56 -12.05 2.16 2.08
C GLU A 56 -10.53 2.32 2.22
N VAL A 57 -9.83 1.26 2.62
CA VAL A 57 -8.36 1.24 2.65
C VAL A 57 -7.79 1.49 1.26
N ILE A 58 -8.25 0.74 0.25
CA ILE A 58 -7.74 0.86 -1.12
C ILE A 58 -8.04 2.24 -1.68
N THR A 59 -9.27 2.74 -1.49
CA THR A 59 -9.66 4.09 -1.90
C THR A 59 -8.74 5.13 -1.26
N LYS A 60 -8.52 5.05 0.05
CA LYS A 60 -7.68 6.03 0.76
C LYS A 60 -6.21 5.98 0.32
N LEU A 61 -5.67 4.80 0.04
CA LEU A 61 -4.31 4.67 -0.50
C LEU A 61 -4.21 5.35 -1.88
N MET A 62 -5.23 5.16 -2.74
CA MET A 62 -5.24 5.75 -4.08
C MET A 62 -5.46 7.26 -4.08
N GLU A 63 -6.18 7.80 -3.11
CA GLU A 63 -6.45 9.24 -2.99
C GLU A 63 -5.26 10.01 -2.40
N GLU A 64 -4.55 9.42 -1.44
CA GLU A 64 -3.59 10.16 -0.61
C GLU A 64 -2.12 9.95 -1.02
N LEU A 65 -1.82 8.83 -1.69
CA LEU A 65 -0.45 8.54 -2.12
C LEU A 65 -0.24 8.96 -3.57
N LYS A 66 0.94 9.47 -3.85
CA LYS A 66 1.39 9.66 -5.24
C LYS A 66 1.53 8.30 -5.90
N ARG A 67 1.32 8.27 -7.21
CA ARG A 67 1.38 7.04 -8.00
C ARG A 67 2.67 6.23 -7.77
N ASN A 68 3.83 6.88 -7.76
CA ASN A 68 5.11 6.21 -7.52
C ASN A 68 5.21 5.60 -6.11
N GLU A 69 4.64 6.27 -5.10
CA GLU A 69 4.58 5.75 -3.72
C GLU A 69 3.65 4.53 -3.63
N ILE A 70 2.55 4.50 -4.38
CA ILE A 70 1.67 3.32 -4.45
C ILE A 70 2.37 2.15 -5.14
N VAL A 71 3.09 2.39 -6.23
CA VAL A 71 3.84 1.34 -6.92
C VAL A 71 4.94 0.76 -6.01
N GLU A 72 5.65 1.63 -5.28
CA GLU A 72 6.61 1.21 -4.26
C GLU A 72 5.95 0.37 -3.16
N MET A 73 4.81 0.81 -2.64
CA MET A 73 4.04 0.07 -1.65
C MET A 73 3.62 -1.30 -2.18
N ILE A 74 3.14 -1.40 -3.42
CA ILE A 74 2.79 -2.67 -4.06
C ILE A 74 4.01 -3.60 -4.13
N HIS A 75 5.18 -3.07 -4.46
CA HIS A 75 6.41 -3.85 -4.46
C HIS A 75 6.75 -4.39 -3.06
N HIS A 76 6.65 -3.56 -2.02
CA HIS A 76 6.85 -4.01 -0.64
C HIS A 76 5.85 -5.10 -0.23
N LEU A 77 4.57 -4.95 -0.58
CA LEU A 77 3.55 -5.98 -0.34
C LEU A 77 3.90 -7.28 -1.07
N TYR A 78 4.35 -7.21 -2.33
CA TYR A 78 4.84 -8.37 -3.07
C TYR A 78 5.99 -9.08 -2.33
N LEU A 79 6.99 -8.34 -1.84
CA LEU A 79 8.12 -8.91 -1.11
C LEU A 79 7.70 -9.56 0.22
N ILE A 80 6.77 -8.94 0.96
CA ILE A 80 6.22 -9.48 2.20
C ILE A 80 5.47 -10.80 1.92
N ASN A 81 4.63 -10.80 0.88
CA ASN A 81 3.87 -11.99 0.45
C ASN A 81 4.80 -13.12 -0.03
N LYS A 82 5.89 -12.79 -0.75
CA LYS A 82 6.90 -13.77 -1.20
C LYS A 82 7.55 -14.50 -0.02
N ARG A 83 7.66 -13.83 1.14
CA ARG A 83 8.15 -14.40 2.41
C ARG A 83 7.03 -15.05 3.25
N LYS A 84 5.81 -15.19 2.71
CA LYS A 84 4.62 -15.72 3.40
C LYS A 84 4.34 -15.01 4.73
N SER A 85 4.67 -13.73 4.81
CA SER A 85 4.49 -12.91 6.01
C SER A 85 3.19 -12.11 5.94
N ASN A 86 2.59 -11.83 7.09
CA ASN A 86 1.37 -11.01 7.17
C ASN A 86 1.69 -9.55 6.84
N ASN A 87 1.00 -8.99 5.83
CA ASN A 87 1.20 -7.62 5.37
C ASN A 87 0.27 -6.57 5.99
N ILE A 88 -0.71 -6.98 6.80
CA ILE A 88 -1.65 -6.09 7.49
C ILE A 88 -0.94 -5.09 8.43
N PRO A 89 0.06 -5.46 9.24
CA PRO A 89 0.80 -4.49 10.06
C PRO A 89 1.46 -3.39 9.22
N TYR A 90 2.01 -3.73 8.06
CA TYR A 90 2.61 -2.78 7.13
C TYR A 90 1.56 -1.81 6.56
N VAL A 91 0.43 -2.33 6.08
CA VAL A 91 -0.69 -1.50 5.60
C VAL A 91 -1.20 -0.57 6.71
N LYS A 92 -1.35 -1.07 7.95
CA LYS A 92 -1.74 -0.26 9.11
C LYS A 92 -0.76 0.87 9.41
N PHE A 93 0.54 0.62 9.27
CA PHE A 93 1.57 1.63 9.48
C PHE A 93 1.45 2.78 8.47
N ILE A 94 1.31 2.46 7.18
CA ILE A 94 1.11 3.46 6.12
C ILE A 94 -0.17 4.27 6.37
N LEU A 95 -1.28 3.60 6.64
CA LEU A 95 -2.57 4.25 6.90
C LEU A 95 -2.53 5.16 8.13
N LYS A 96 -1.83 4.75 9.20
CA LYS A 96 -1.63 5.61 10.36
C LYS A 96 -0.95 6.91 9.97
N GLY A 97 0.13 6.83 9.18
CA GLY A 97 0.83 8.01 8.66
C GLY A 97 -0.07 8.92 7.82
N LEU A 98 -0.87 8.34 6.92
CA LEU A 98 -1.79 9.11 6.06
C LEU A 98 -2.91 9.79 6.86
N ILE A 99 -3.48 9.09 7.83
CA ILE A 99 -4.58 9.62 8.65
C ILE A 99 -4.06 10.67 9.64
N SER A 100 -2.86 10.49 10.20
CA SER A 100 -2.26 11.47 11.11
C SER A 100 -1.83 12.77 10.43
N LYS A 101 -1.54 12.77 9.12
CA LYS A 101 -1.23 14.00 8.35
C LYS A 101 -2.45 14.89 8.10
N LEU A 102 -3.67 14.37 8.27
CA LEU A 102 -4.92 15.09 8.05
C LEU A 102 -5.38 15.91 9.27
N LYS A 103 -4.57 15.96 10.33
CA LYS A 103 -4.77 16.77 11.53
C LYS A 103 -3.66 17.79 11.66
#